data_AF-A0A7C2WVK7-F1
#
_entry.id   AF-A0A7C2WVK7-F1
#
_cell.length_a   1.000
_cell.length_b   1.000
_cell.length_c   1.000
_cell.angle_alpha   90.00
_cell.angle_beta   90.00
_cell.angle_gamma   90.00
#
_symmetry.space_group_name_H-M   'P 1'
#
loop_
_entity.id
_entity.type
_entity.pdbx_description
1 polymer ?
#
loop_
_entity_poly.entity_id
_entity_poly.type
_entity_poly.pdbx_seq_one_letter_code
_entity_poly.pdbx_strand_id
1 'polypeptide(L)'
;MNVARTIFGIIFLLGALANILLASINGVESYHAFADETFFPWYLDAWKTIVVTYMLLFIVLTVAYEITTGLLFIINRKYMKIALIMGIIFCLGTTPVMIQAIYTNVPLALIQGFLLWKEFRRGVAVQSA
;
A
#
# COMPACT_ATOMS: atom_id res chain seq x y z
N MET A 1 -11.84 0.61 -17.02
CA MET A 1 -10.81 1.30 -16.19
C MET A 1 -11.40 2.05 -15.01
N ASN A 2 -12.64 2.56 -15.07
CA ASN A 2 -13.28 3.20 -13.90
C ASN A 2 -13.55 2.21 -12.76
N VAL A 3 -14.00 0.99 -13.06
CA VAL A 3 -14.24 -0.05 -12.03
C VAL A 3 -12.96 -0.39 -11.26
N ALA A 4 -11.85 -0.68 -11.95
CA ALA A 4 -10.56 -0.96 -11.31
C ALA A 4 -10.08 0.20 -10.43
N ARG A 5 -10.24 1.45 -10.89
CA ARG A 5 -9.92 2.65 -10.10
C ARG A 5 -10.70 2.69 -8.79
N THR A 6 -12.02 2.50 -8.87
CA THR A 6 -12.88 2.50 -7.69
C THR A 6 -12.52 1.37 -6.74
N ILE A 7 -12.27 0.16 -7.26
CA ILE A 7 -11.88 -1.00 -6.44
C ILE A 7 -10.58 -0.72 -5.69
N PHE A 8 -9.51 -0.32 -6.39
CA PHE A 8 -8.23 -0.02 -5.73
C PHE A 8 -8.36 1.16 -4.76
N GLY A 9 -9.09 2.21 -5.14
CA GLY A 9 -9.37 3.33 -4.26
C GLY A 9 -10.02 2.90 -2.95
N ILE A 10 -11.06 2.07 -3.03
CA ILE A 10 -11.75 1.53 -1.85
C ILE A 10 -10.83 0.62 -1.03
N ILE A 11 -10.04 -0.25 -1.67
CA ILE A 11 -9.09 -1.14 -0.96
C ILE A 11 -8.12 -0.32 -0.10
N PHE A 12 -7.52 0.74 -0.66
CA PHE A 12 -6.60 1.61 0.09
C PHE A 12 -7.31 2.36 1.22
N LEU A 13 -8.53 2.86 1.01
CA LEU A 13 -9.29 3.53 2.06
C LEU A 13 -9.72 2.58 3.18
N LEU A 14 -10.05 1.33 2.85
CA LEU A 14 -10.33 0.29 3.84
C LEU A 14 -9.05 -0.11 4.59
N GLY A 15 -7.90 -0.16 3.92
CA GLY A 15 -6.60 -0.35 4.56
C GLY A 15 -6.31 0.74 5.60
N ALA A 16 -6.52 2.00 5.23
CA ALA A 16 -6.36 3.13 6.15
C ALA A 16 -7.26 2.99 7.38
N LEU A 17 -8.53 2.64 7.18
CA LEU A 17 -9.46 2.40 8.27
C LEU A 17 -9.03 1.23 9.15
N ALA A 18 -8.58 0.13 8.55
CA ALA A 18 -8.08 -1.05 9.28
C ALA A 18 -6.86 -0.70 10.13
N ASN A 19 -5.90 0.07 9.58
CA ASN A 19 -4.73 0.55 10.31
C ASN A 19 -5.13 1.43 11.51
N ILE A 20 -6.05 2.38 11.32
CA ILE A 20 -6.57 3.22 12.42
C ILE A 20 -7.20 2.35 13.51
N LEU A 21 -8.07 1.41 13.14
CA LEU A 21 -8.77 0.54 14.10
C LEU A 21 -7.79 -0.37 14.85
N LEU A 22 -6.85 -1.01 14.15
CA LEU A 22 -5.84 -1.87 14.75
C LEU A 22 -4.99 -1.11 15.77
N ALA A 23 -4.49 0.08 15.40
CA ALA A 23 -3.71 0.90 16.32
C ALA A 23 -4.53 1.41 17.51
N SER A 24 -5.82 1.73 17.31
CA SER A 24 -6.68 2.26 18.38
C SER A 24 -7.14 1.18 19.37
N ILE A 25 -7.37 -0.05 18.91
CA ILE A 25 -7.88 -1.15 19.73
C ILE A 25 -6.72 -1.92 20.38
N ASN A 26 -5.69 -2.25 19.62
CA ASN A 26 -4.62 -3.15 20.07
C ASN A 26 -3.34 -2.40 20.49
N GLY A 27 -3.22 -1.11 20.15
CA GLY A 27 -2.03 -0.32 20.45
C GLY A 27 -0.75 -0.97 19.92
N VAL A 28 0.32 -0.89 20.73
CA VAL A 28 1.67 -1.35 20.38
C VAL A 28 1.75 -2.87 20.17
N GLU A 29 0.86 -3.66 20.78
CA GLU A 29 0.89 -5.12 20.65
C GLU A 29 0.62 -5.61 19.23
N SER A 30 -0.19 -4.89 18.46
CA SER A 30 -0.40 -5.22 17.04
C SER A 30 0.91 -5.17 16.24
N TYR A 31 1.79 -4.23 16.57
CA TYR A 31 3.09 -4.07 15.90
C TYR A 31 4.13 -5.09 16.39
N HIS A 32 4.04 -5.54 17.65
CA HIS A 32 4.86 -6.65 18.13
C HIS A 32 4.52 -7.95 17.41
N ALA A 33 3.23 -8.25 17.24
CA ALA A 33 2.77 -9.44 16.52
C ALA A 33 3.25 -9.45 15.05
N PHE A 34 3.22 -8.31 14.36
CA PHE A 34 3.76 -8.20 13.01
C PHE A 34 5.25 -8.50 12.94
N ALA A 35 6.02 -8.12 13.98
CA ALA A 35 7.45 -8.37 14.02
C ALA A 35 7.75 -9.88 13.92
N ASP A 36 7.00 -10.71 14.66
CA ASP A 36 7.26 -12.15 14.73
C ASP A 36 6.96 -12.90 13.42
N GLU A 37 6.26 -12.26 12.47
CA GLU A 37 5.94 -12.81 11.15
C GLU A 37 6.86 -12.27 10.02
N THR A 38 7.88 -11.49 10.36
CA THR A 38 8.79 -10.89 9.37
C THR A 38 9.75 -11.90 8.74
N PHE A 39 10.04 -11.70 7.44
CA PHE A 39 10.82 -12.65 6.65
C PHE A 39 12.32 -12.65 6.92
N PHE A 40 12.86 -11.47 7.26
CA PHE A 40 14.30 -11.25 7.34
C PHE A 40 14.72 -10.85 8.76
N PRO A 41 15.74 -11.49 9.35
CA PRO A 41 16.18 -11.16 10.72
C PRO A 41 16.58 -9.69 10.91
N TRP A 42 17.23 -9.08 9.91
CA TRP A 42 17.57 -7.65 9.98
C TRP A 42 16.34 -6.74 9.90
N TYR A 43 15.27 -7.20 9.23
CA TYR A 43 14.01 -6.48 9.15
C TYR A 43 13.25 -6.56 10.47
N LEU A 44 13.28 -7.73 11.11
CA LEU A 44 12.80 -7.94 12.48
C LEU A 44 13.46 -6.96 13.46
N ASP A 45 14.79 -6.87 13.42
CA ASP A 45 15.54 -5.99 14.31
C ASP A 45 15.18 -4.52 14.07
N ALA A 46 15.13 -4.07 12.81
CA ALA A 46 14.72 -2.72 12.46
C ALA A 46 13.27 -2.44 12.90
N TRP A 47 12.37 -3.41 12.75
CA TRP A 47 10.98 -3.28 13.16
C TRP A 47 10.85 -3.10 14.67
N LYS A 48 11.51 -3.96 15.45
CA LYS A 48 11.49 -3.91 16.92
C LYS A 48 12.18 -2.67 17.49
N THR A 49 13.25 -2.19 16.86
CA THR A 49 14.05 -1.05 17.36
C THR A 49 13.59 0.32 16.86
N ILE A 50 12.93 0.39 15.70
CA ILE A 50 12.53 1.66 15.07
C ILE A 50 11.02 1.76 14.98
N VAL A 51 10.38 0.79 14.31
CA VAL A 51 8.94 0.88 13.97
C VAL A 51 8.08 0.82 15.23
N VAL A 52 8.34 -0.13 16.12
CA VAL A 52 7.63 -0.26 17.40
C VAL A 52 7.85 0.98 18.27
N THR A 53 9.11 1.44 18.39
CA THR A 53 9.46 2.61 19.21
C THR A 53 8.76 3.88 18.76
N TYR A 54 8.61 4.07 17.45
CA TYR A 54 7.96 5.23 16.87
C TYR A 54 6.62 4.87 16.21
N MET A 55 5.89 3.91 16.80
CA MET A 55 4.66 3.36 16.20
C MET A 55 3.68 4.45 15.75
N LEU A 56 3.44 5.46 16.59
CA LEU A 56 2.49 6.53 16.28
C LEU A 56 2.89 7.32 15.01
N LEU A 57 4.18 7.52 14.79
CA LEU A 57 4.67 8.17 13.57
C LEU A 57 4.40 7.29 12.34
N PHE A 58 4.77 6.01 12.42
CA PHE A 58 4.63 5.08 11.29
C PHE A 58 3.18 4.78 10.94
N ILE A 59 2.28 4.65 11.93
CA ILE A 59 0.84 4.47 11.66
C ILE A 59 0.25 5.71 10.99
N VAL A 60 0.57 6.93 11.45
CA VAL A 60 0.07 8.17 10.85
C VAL A 60 0.56 8.31 9.42
N LEU A 61 1.85 8.03 9.17
CA LEU A 61 2.42 8.04 7.81
C LEU A 61 1.74 7.00 6.90
N THR A 62 1.52 5.79 7.41
CA THR A 62 0.87 4.70 6.67
C THR A 62 -0.55 5.07 6.29
N VAL A 63 -1.35 5.52 7.27
CA VAL A 63 -2.73 5.96 7.05
C VAL A 63 -2.81 7.14 6.07
N ALA A 64 -1.94 8.15 6.23
CA ALA A 64 -1.88 9.28 5.32
C ALA A 64 -1.53 8.84 3.88
N TYR A 65 -0.61 7.90 3.74
CA TYR A 65 -0.22 7.33 2.45
C TYR A 65 -1.39 6.58 1.80
N GLU A 66 -2.06 5.72 2.55
CA GLU A 66 -3.19 4.93 2.06
C GLU A 66 -4.37 5.81 1.65
N ILE A 67 -4.73 6.81 2.47
CA ILE A 67 -5.78 7.79 2.14
C ILE A 67 -5.39 8.55 0.86
N THR A 68 -4.17 9.06 0.78
CA THR A 68 -3.70 9.80 -0.39
C THR A 68 -3.77 8.94 -1.64
N THR A 69 -3.26 7.70 -1.58
CA THR A 69 -3.28 6.76 -2.70
C THR A 69 -4.71 6.42 -3.13
N GLY A 70 -5.58 6.12 -2.17
CA GLY A 70 -6.99 5.80 -2.40
C GLY A 70 -7.74 6.95 -3.06
N LEU A 71 -7.53 8.18 -2.58
CA LEU A 71 -8.10 9.39 -3.18
C LEU A 71 -7.56 9.66 -4.59
N LEU A 72 -6.26 9.45 -4.85
CA LEU A 72 -5.69 9.60 -6.19
C LEU A 72 -6.30 8.63 -7.19
N PHE A 73 -6.64 7.41 -6.77
CA PHE A 73 -7.38 6.46 -7.61
C PHE A 73 -8.78 6.99 -7.97
N ILE A 74 -9.50 7.58 -7.00
CA ILE A 74 -10.90 8.00 -7.14
C ILE A 74 -11.05 9.33 -7.88
N ILE A 75 -10.33 10.38 -7.48
CA ILE A 75 -10.58 11.77 -7.89
C ILE A 75 -10.54 11.96 -9.41
N ASN A 76 -9.40 11.64 -10.04
CA ASN A 76 -9.25 11.89 -11.46
C ASN A 76 -8.25 10.94 -12.10
N ARG A 77 -8.57 10.50 -13.31
CA ARG A 77 -7.72 9.63 -14.12
C ARG A 77 -6.34 10.25 -14.40
N LYS A 78 -6.20 11.59 -14.43
CA LYS A 78 -4.87 12.22 -14.61
C LYS A 78 -3.83 11.76 -13.59
N TYR A 79 -4.27 11.34 -12.40
CA TYR A 79 -3.39 10.86 -11.33
C TYR A 79 -3.20 9.34 -11.34
N MET A 80 -3.78 8.61 -12.29
CA MET A 80 -3.79 7.16 -12.30
C MET A 80 -2.38 6.56 -12.29
N LYS A 81 -1.44 7.14 -13.03
CA LYS A 81 -0.05 6.65 -13.06
C LYS A 81 0.61 6.78 -11.68
N ILE A 82 0.41 7.93 -11.03
CA ILE A 82 0.96 8.19 -9.69
C ILE A 82 0.31 7.24 -8.69
N ALA A 83 -1.01 7.08 -8.71
CA ALA A 83 -1.74 6.18 -7.84
C ALA A 83 -1.26 4.73 -7.96
N LEU A 84 -1.06 4.24 -9.19
CA LEU A 84 -0.55 2.90 -9.46
C LEU A 84 0.90 2.72 -8.97
N ILE A 85 1.78 3.69 -9.21
CA ILE A 85 3.16 3.63 -8.72
C ILE A 85 3.18 3.61 -7.19
N MET A 86 2.41 4.49 -6.55
CA MET A 86 2.28 4.54 -5.10
C MET A 86 1.75 3.21 -4.56
N GLY A 87 0.72 2.64 -5.18
CA GLY A 87 0.16 1.37 -4.74
C GLY A 87 1.12 0.19 -4.90
N ILE A 88 1.92 0.16 -5.98
CA ILE A 88 2.98 -0.85 -6.16
C ILE A 88 4.05 -0.71 -5.07
N ILE A 89 4.54 0.52 -4.83
CA ILE A 89 5.54 0.79 -3.78
C ILE A 89 5.03 0.33 -2.42
N PHE A 90 3.76 0.62 -2.11
CA PHE A 90 3.16 0.21 -0.85
C PHE A 90 3.06 -1.31 -0.72
N CYS A 91 2.52 -1.99 -1.73
CA CYS A 91 2.39 -3.44 -1.72
C CYS A 91 3.76 -4.11 -1.54
N LEU A 92 4.77 -3.71 -2.32
CA LEU A 92 6.11 -4.29 -2.23
C LEU A 92 6.83 -3.93 -0.94
N GLY A 93 6.70 -2.68 -0.46
CA GLY A 93 7.34 -2.22 0.77
C GLY A 93 6.77 -2.88 2.04
N THR A 94 5.50 -3.25 2.02
CA THR A 94 4.83 -3.93 3.15
C THR A 94 4.86 -5.46 3.03
N THR A 95 5.27 -6.02 1.87
CA THR A 95 5.39 -7.48 1.69
C THR A 95 6.31 -8.16 2.71
N PRO A 96 7.47 -7.59 3.12
CA PRO A 96 8.35 -8.23 4.09
C PRO A 96 7.83 -8.23 5.54
N VAL A 97 6.74 -7.50 5.81
CA VAL A 97 6.17 -7.32 7.17
C VAL A 97 5.53 -8.62 7.67
N MET A 98 4.90 -9.38 6.78
CA MET A 98 4.08 -10.54 7.16
C MET A 98 4.09 -11.57 6.02
N ILE A 99 4.27 -12.86 6.34
CA ILE A 99 4.27 -13.93 5.34
C ILE A 99 2.97 -13.93 4.53
N GLN A 100 1.84 -13.77 5.21
CA GLN A 100 0.51 -13.72 4.60
C GLN A 100 0.40 -12.54 3.61
N ALA A 101 1.13 -11.45 3.83
CA ALA A 101 1.13 -10.28 2.95
C ALA A 101 1.75 -10.59 1.57
N ILE A 102 2.59 -11.61 1.42
CA ILE A 102 3.09 -12.04 0.10
C ILE A 102 1.92 -12.45 -0.79
N TYR A 103 1.01 -13.26 -0.26
CA TYR A 103 -0.09 -13.84 -1.04
C TYR A 103 -1.12 -12.80 -1.47
N THR A 104 -1.18 -11.65 -0.80
CA THR A 104 -2.09 -10.55 -1.14
C THR A 104 -1.37 -9.45 -1.92
N ASN A 105 -0.23 -8.96 -1.43
CA ASN A 105 0.43 -7.78 -1.95
C ASN A 105 1.17 -8.03 -3.26
N VAL A 106 1.78 -9.21 -3.45
CA VAL A 106 2.49 -9.50 -4.71
C VAL A 106 1.51 -9.59 -5.89
N PRO A 107 0.39 -10.33 -5.82
CA PRO A 107 -0.61 -10.30 -6.89
C PRO A 107 -1.18 -8.90 -7.14
N LEU A 108 -1.48 -8.13 -6.09
CA LEU A 108 -1.97 -6.76 -6.23
C LEU A 108 -0.94 -5.84 -6.92
N ALA A 109 0.35 -5.97 -6.58
CA ALA A 109 1.42 -5.23 -7.23
C ALA A 109 1.56 -5.60 -8.71
N LEU A 110 1.45 -6.88 -9.06
CA LEU A 110 1.49 -7.35 -10.45
C LEU A 110 0.31 -6.82 -11.28
N ILE A 111 -0.91 -6.87 -10.73
CA ILE A 111 -2.09 -6.32 -11.39
C ILE A 111 -1.93 -4.81 -11.61
N GLN A 112 -1.46 -4.09 -10.59
CA GLN A 112 -1.20 -2.65 -10.71
C GLN A 112 -0.09 -2.35 -11.72
N GLY A 113 0.98 -3.15 -11.76
CA GLY A 113 2.06 -3.04 -12.75
C GLY A 113 1.56 -3.25 -14.18
N PHE A 114 0.70 -4.25 -14.39
CA PHE A 114 0.06 -4.48 -15.69
C PHE A 114 -0.83 -3.30 -16.11
N LEU A 115 -1.62 -2.76 -15.18
CA LEU A 115 -2.46 -1.58 -15.44
C LEU A 115 -1.62 -0.33 -15.74
N LEU A 116 -0.49 -0.16 -15.06
CA LEU A 116 0.44 0.94 -15.28
C LEU A 116 1.04 0.87 -16.68
N TRP A 117 1.52 -0.32 -17.08
CA TRP A 117 2.03 -0.56 -18.42
C TRP A 117 0.99 -0.25 -19.50
N LYS A 118 -0.27 -0.67 -19.30
CA LYS A 118 -1.38 -0.37 -20.20
C LYS A 118 -1.65 1.14 -20.30
N GLU A 119 -1.60 1.86 -19.19
CA GLU A 119 -1.82 3.32 -19.17
C GLU A 119 -0.69 4.08 -19.87
N PHE A 120 0.56 3.60 -19.78
CA PHE A 120 1.67 4.16 -20.56
C PHE A 120 1.47 3.97 -22.07
N ARG A 121 1.17 2.76 -22.52
CA ARG A 121 0.94 2.48 -23.95
C ARG A 121 -0.20 3.31 -24.54
N ARG A 122 -1.26 3.52 -23.77
CA ARG A 122 -2.39 4.36 -24.20
C ARG A 122 -2.00 5.85 -24.32
N GLY A 123 -1.11 6.34 -23.47
CA GLY A 123 -0.59 7.71 -23.57
C GLY A 123 0.24 7.94 -24.84
N VAL A 124 1.06 6.96 -25.24
CA VAL A 124 1.88 7.03 -26.45
C VAL A 124 1.03 7.04 -27.72
N ALA A 125 0.01 6.17 -27.79
CA ALA A 125 -0.86 6.08 -28.97
C ALA A 125 -1.69 7.35 -29.25
N VAL A 126 -2.00 8.14 -28.22
CA VAL A 126 -2.74 9.41 -28.35
C VAL A 126 -1.84 10.57 -28.79
N GLN A 127 -0.52 10.49 -28.56
CA GLN A 127 0.43 11.51 -29.01
C GLN A 127 0.90 11.30 -30.46
N SER A 128 0.68 10.11 -31.03
CA SER A 128 1.06 9.75 -32.40
C SER A 128 -0.08 9.87 -33.42
N ALA A 129 -1.25 10.36 -33.01
CA ALA A 129 -2.44 10.56 -33.83
C ALA A 129 -2.78 12.05 -33.90
#